data_AF-A0A1B3N877-F1
#
_entry.id   AF-A0A1B3N877-F1
#
_cell.length_a   1.000
_cell.length_b   1.000
_cell.length_c   1.000
_cell.angle_alpha   90.00
_cell.angle_beta   90.00
_cell.angle_gamma   90.00
#
_symmetry.space_group_name_H-M   'P 1'
#
loop_
_entity.id
_entity.type
_entity.pdbx_description
1 polymer ?
#
loop_
_entity_poly.entity_id
_entity_poly.type
_entity_poly.pdbx_seq_one_letter_code
_entity_poly.pdbx_strand_id
1 'polypeptide(L)'
;MMRLNSLFALAAAGAVALAAPLATSMPAMAHTKVVASSPAQGATVAKPRQVRLTFSEALLPPTVATSIVMTAMPGVKNHGEMVIRNFTSSWSEGNKTLTLSLRQPLRAGSYDVRWQAAGADGHRMKGAVSFTVS
;
A
#
# COMPACT_ATOMS: atom_id res chain seq x y z
N MET A 1 -36.97 -10.05 -72.74
CA MET A 1 -36.43 -11.40 -72.48
C MET A 1 -34.93 -11.39 -72.73
N MET A 2 -34.15 -12.16 -71.94
CA MET A 2 -32.67 -12.41 -71.98
C MET A 2 -31.77 -11.32 -71.30
N ARG A 3 -31.32 -11.49 -70.02
CA ARG A 3 -30.07 -12.14 -69.48
C ARG A 3 -28.78 -11.37 -69.87
N LEU A 4 -27.70 -11.18 -69.09
CA LEU A 4 -27.15 -11.63 -67.79
C LEU A 4 -25.86 -10.77 -67.50
N ASN A 5 -25.40 -10.67 -66.23
CA ASN A 5 -24.00 -10.66 -65.70
C ASN A 5 -22.82 -9.97 -66.46
N SER A 6 -21.79 -9.31 -65.90
CA SER A 6 -21.24 -9.14 -64.55
C SER A 6 -20.14 -8.03 -64.58
N LEU A 7 -20.02 -7.29 -63.47
CA LEU A 7 -18.84 -6.79 -62.73
C LEU A 7 -17.47 -6.62 -63.42
N PHE A 8 -16.80 -5.48 -63.17
CA PHE A 8 -15.40 -5.28 -62.70
C PHE A 8 -15.07 -3.76 -62.82
N ALA A 9 -15.28 -2.96 -61.76
CA ALA A 9 -14.30 -2.57 -60.73
C ALA A 9 -13.18 -1.63 -61.23
N LEU A 10 -13.15 -0.39 -60.69
CA LEU A 10 -12.03 0.52 -60.34
C LEU A 10 -12.63 1.94 -60.24
N ALA A 11 -12.38 2.81 -59.27
CA ALA A 11 -11.46 2.84 -58.14
C ALA A 11 -11.79 4.05 -57.24
N ALA A 12 -11.31 4.00 -55.99
CA ALA A 12 -10.87 5.12 -55.14
C ALA A 12 -11.96 6.11 -54.62
N ALA A 13 -11.96 6.65 -53.40
CA ALA A 13 -11.03 6.66 -52.28
C ALA A 13 -11.82 7.11 -51.03
N GLY A 14 -11.37 6.72 -49.83
CA GLY A 14 -11.77 7.40 -48.59
C GLY A 14 -12.02 6.49 -47.39
N ALA A 15 -11.12 5.56 -47.09
CA ALA A 15 -11.13 4.94 -45.77
C ALA A 15 -10.49 5.92 -44.77
N VAL A 16 -11.32 6.67 -44.05
CA VAL A 16 -10.89 7.44 -42.87
C VAL A 16 -10.50 6.42 -41.80
N ALA A 17 -9.20 6.20 -41.62
CA ALA A 17 -8.69 5.43 -40.50
C ALA A 17 -8.97 6.21 -39.21
N LEU A 18 -10.03 5.85 -38.48
CA LEU A 18 -10.19 6.30 -37.10
C LEU A 18 -9.04 5.70 -36.28
N ALA A 19 -8.04 6.53 -35.98
CA ALA A 19 -7.06 6.23 -34.96
C ALA A 19 -7.79 6.21 -33.60
N ALA A 20 -8.21 5.03 -33.17
CA ALA A 20 -8.72 4.83 -31.82
C ALA A 20 -7.56 5.13 -30.83
N PRO A 21 -7.75 6.00 -29.83
CA PRO A 21 -6.75 6.17 -28.80
C PRO A 21 -6.59 4.83 -28.08
N LEU A 22 -5.39 4.24 -28.19
CA LEU A 22 -4.97 3.13 -27.35
C LEU A 22 -4.97 3.65 -25.91
N ALA A 23 -6.05 3.38 -25.18
CA ALA A 23 -6.09 3.56 -23.75
C ALA A 23 -5.02 2.63 -23.18
N THR A 24 -3.85 3.18 -22.86
CA THR A 24 -2.80 2.45 -22.16
C THR A 24 -3.33 2.14 -20.77
N SER A 25 -3.72 0.89 -20.52
CA SER A 25 -3.93 0.41 -19.16
C SER A 25 -2.63 0.60 -18.41
N MET A 26 -2.58 1.58 -17.50
CA MET A 26 -1.44 1.69 -16.61
C MET A 26 -1.30 0.35 -15.87
N PRO A 27 -0.09 -0.21 -15.77
CA PRO A 27 0.11 -1.47 -15.07
C PRO A 27 -0.42 -1.30 -13.65
N ALA A 28 -1.40 -2.14 -13.28
CA ALA A 28 -1.87 -2.23 -11.91
C ALA A 28 -0.63 -2.50 -11.03
N MET A 29 -0.33 -1.61 -10.07
CA MET A 29 0.69 -1.87 -9.07
C MET A 29 0.23 -3.11 -8.30
N ALA A 30 0.86 -4.26 -8.59
CA ALA A 30 0.22 -5.54 -8.41
C ALA A 30 -0.22 -5.84 -6.97
N HIS A 31 0.42 -5.27 -5.93
CA HIS A 31 -0.03 -5.43 -4.56
C HIS A 31 0.35 -4.24 -3.65
N THR A 32 -0.57 -3.86 -2.76
CA THR A 32 -0.34 -2.87 -1.69
C THR A 32 0.87 -3.24 -0.84
N LYS A 33 1.78 -2.29 -0.63
CA LYS A 33 2.92 -2.42 0.30
C LYS A 33 3.27 -1.11 0.97
N VAL A 34 4.02 -1.17 2.07
CA VAL A 34 4.68 0.00 2.65
C VAL A 34 5.92 0.33 1.81
N VAL A 35 6.02 1.56 1.32
CA VAL A 35 7.15 2.06 0.52
C VAL A 35 8.09 2.95 1.33
N ALA A 36 7.62 3.54 2.42
CA ALA A 36 8.44 4.29 3.36
C ALA A 36 7.88 4.20 4.78
N SER A 37 8.75 4.31 5.78
CA SER A 37 8.36 4.31 7.19
C SER A 37 9.26 5.19 8.03
N SER A 38 8.72 5.71 9.12
CA SER A 38 9.46 6.41 10.16
C SER A 38 8.94 5.94 11.53
N PRO A 39 9.73 5.23 12.35
CA PRO A 39 11.10 4.76 12.10
C PRO A 39 11.21 3.90 10.83
N ALA A 40 12.36 3.97 10.16
CA ALA A 40 12.62 3.16 8.97
C ALA A 40 12.79 1.68 9.34
N GLN A 41 12.59 0.78 8.36
CA GLN A 41 12.83 -0.65 8.53
C GLN A 41 14.24 -0.92 9.05
N GLY A 42 14.34 -1.66 10.15
CA GLY A 42 15.59 -2.02 10.82
C GLY A 42 16.27 -0.88 11.59
N ALA A 43 15.68 0.32 11.63
CA ALA A 43 16.31 1.45 12.30
C ALA A 43 16.35 1.29 13.82
N THR A 44 17.38 1.86 14.44
CA THR A 44 17.44 2.09 15.88
C THR A 44 17.17 3.56 16.15
N VAL A 45 16.19 3.87 16.98
CA VAL A 45 15.75 5.25 17.27
C VAL A 45 15.58 5.50 18.76
N ALA A 46 15.76 6.74 19.17
CA ALA A 46 15.48 7.15 20.54
C ALA A 46 14.00 7.50 20.72
N LYS A 47 13.31 6.76 21.61
CA LYS A 47 11.98 7.10 22.19
C LYS A 47 10.98 7.72 21.19
N PRO A 48 10.59 7.01 20.12
CA PRO A 48 9.65 7.55 19.14
C PRO A 48 8.30 7.87 19.80
N ARG A 49 7.71 9.00 19.42
CA ARG A 49 6.34 9.40 19.78
C ARG A 49 5.33 9.19 18.65
N GLN A 50 5.82 8.92 17.45
CA GLN A 50 5.00 8.65 16.28
C GLN A 50 5.64 7.54 15.46
N VAL A 51 4.78 6.77 14.81
CA VAL A 51 5.15 5.81 13.77
C VAL A 51 4.36 6.19 12.52
N ARG A 52 5.04 6.31 11.38
CA ARG A 52 4.44 6.63 10.08
C ARG A 52 4.68 5.50 9.10
N LEU A 53 3.64 5.11 8.38
CA LEU A 53 3.69 4.17 7.27
C LEU A 53 3.16 4.86 6.02
N THR A 54 3.95 4.88 4.96
CA THR A 54 3.53 5.35 3.63
C THR A 54 3.37 4.15 2.72
N PHE A 55 2.19 4.01 2.12
CA PHE A 55 1.82 2.91 1.25
C PHE A 55 2.05 3.27 -0.22
N SER A 56 2.20 2.25 -1.06
CA SER A 56 2.36 2.39 -2.52
C SER A 56 1.14 3.03 -3.19
N GLU A 57 -0.02 2.95 -2.56
CA GLU A 57 -1.30 3.42 -3.07
C GLU A 57 -2.17 3.99 -1.94
N ALA A 58 -3.24 4.68 -2.30
CA ALA A 58 -4.21 5.17 -1.33
C ALA A 58 -5.06 4.00 -0.80
N LEU A 59 -5.24 3.95 0.52
CA LEU A 59 -6.06 2.92 1.16
C LEU A 59 -7.43 3.45 1.56
N LEU A 60 -8.38 2.53 1.75
CA LEU A 60 -9.66 2.80 2.38
C LEU A 60 -9.50 2.64 3.90
N PRO A 61 -9.50 3.73 4.71
CA PRO A 61 -9.23 3.65 6.14
C PRO A 61 -10.04 2.58 6.91
N PRO A 62 -11.33 2.32 6.61
CA PRO A 62 -12.11 1.29 7.30
C PRO A 62 -11.60 -0.14 7.09
N THR A 63 -10.80 -0.41 6.05
CA THR A 63 -10.27 -1.75 5.75
C THR A 63 -8.93 -2.02 6.44
N VAL A 64 -8.31 -0.97 7.00
CA VAL A 64 -6.95 -1.00 7.54
C VAL A 64 -6.96 -1.34 9.03
N ALA A 65 -6.19 -2.35 9.39
CA ALA A 65 -5.89 -2.70 10.77
C ALA A 65 -4.39 -2.55 11.02
N THR A 66 -4.01 -1.98 12.17
CA THR A 66 -2.61 -1.85 12.58
C THR A 66 -2.41 -2.23 14.04
N SER A 67 -1.23 -2.78 14.34
CA SER A 67 -0.78 -3.04 15.70
C SER A 67 0.70 -2.73 15.84
N ILE A 68 1.07 -2.19 16.99
CA ILE A 68 2.47 -2.06 17.40
C ILE A 68 2.71 -3.16 18.43
N VAL A 69 3.72 -3.99 18.22
CA VAL A 69 4.01 -5.17 19.03
C VAL A 69 5.46 -5.09 19.49
N MET A 70 5.70 -5.11 20.79
CA MET A 70 7.06 -5.35 21.31
C MET A 70 7.38 -6.83 21.18
N THR A 71 8.46 -7.15 20.49
CA THR A 71 8.92 -8.52 20.23
C THR A 71 10.08 -8.92 21.13
N ALA A 72 10.87 -7.95 21.62
CA ALA A 72 11.93 -8.20 22.58
C ALA A 72 12.05 -7.05 23.60
N MET A 73 12.19 -7.42 24.88
CA MET A 73 12.47 -6.49 25.97
C MET A 73 13.90 -6.73 26.49
N PRO A 74 14.77 -5.70 26.55
CA PRO A 74 16.12 -5.85 27.08
C PRO A 74 16.10 -6.43 28.51
N GLY A 75 16.96 -7.42 28.77
CA GLY A 75 17.08 -8.07 30.07
C GLY A 75 16.04 -9.15 30.38
N VAL A 76 15.08 -9.40 29.48
CA VAL A 76 14.05 -10.45 29.66
C VAL A 76 14.26 -11.57 28.63
N LYS A 77 14.72 -12.73 29.09
CA LYS A 77 14.84 -13.93 28.23
C LYS A 77 13.44 -14.43 27.86
N ASN A 78 13.26 -14.83 26.59
CA ASN A 78 11.99 -15.33 26.05
C ASN A 78 10.81 -14.37 26.25
N HIS A 79 11.04 -13.07 26.10
CA HIS A 79 9.96 -12.09 26.09
C HIS A 79 8.94 -12.45 24.99
N GLY A 80 7.69 -12.70 25.38
CA GLY A 80 6.59 -12.94 24.45
C GLY A 80 6.15 -11.68 23.71
N GLU A 81 5.20 -11.79 22.79
CA GLU A 81 4.67 -10.60 22.12
C GLU A 81 3.81 -9.75 23.06
N MET A 82 4.08 -8.44 23.11
CA MET A 82 3.26 -7.49 23.87
C MET A 82 2.70 -6.40 22.95
N VAL A 83 1.37 -6.38 22.81
CA VAL A 83 0.66 -5.39 21.98
C VAL A 83 0.59 -4.04 22.70
N ILE A 84 1.08 -2.99 22.03
CA ILE A 84 0.94 -1.60 22.46
C ILE A 84 -0.39 -1.07 21.93
N ARG A 85 -1.31 -0.67 22.81
CA ARG A 85 -2.65 -0.17 22.44
C ARG A 85 -2.78 1.35 22.54
N ASN A 86 -1.81 2.02 23.16
CA ASN A 86 -1.95 3.41 23.58
C ASN A 86 -1.54 4.42 22.49
N PHE A 87 -2.24 4.39 21.36
CA PHE A 87 -2.02 5.29 20.23
C PHE A 87 -3.32 5.67 19.53
N THR A 88 -3.28 6.75 18.76
CA THR A 88 -4.35 7.15 17.84
C THR A 88 -3.84 7.09 16.39
N SER A 89 -4.74 6.84 15.44
CA SER A 89 -4.42 6.83 14.01
C SER A 89 -4.95 8.08 13.32
N SER A 90 -4.24 8.53 12.28
CA SER A 90 -4.66 9.61 11.39
C SER A 90 -4.09 9.38 9.99
N TRP A 91 -4.78 9.90 8.97
CA TRP A 91 -4.43 9.73 7.57
C TRP A 91 -4.06 11.06 6.92
N SER A 92 -3.10 11.02 6.00
CA SER A 92 -2.68 12.15 5.17
C SER A 92 -2.39 11.71 3.74
N GLU A 93 -2.07 12.67 2.87
CA GLU A 93 -1.65 12.41 1.47
C GLU A 93 -2.68 11.58 0.67
N GLY A 94 -3.97 11.90 0.83
CA GLY A 94 -5.04 11.15 0.17
C GLY A 94 -5.09 9.69 0.62
N ASN A 95 -4.95 9.42 1.91
CA ASN A 95 -4.92 8.10 2.53
C ASN A 95 -3.76 7.19 2.09
N LYS A 96 -2.67 7.77 1.58
CA LYS A 96 -1.42 7.02 1.34
C LYS A 96 -0.55 6.91 2.58
N THR A 97 -0.70 7.81 3.53
CA THR A 97 0.17 7.86 4.71
C THR A 97 -0.66 7.74 5.99
N LEU A 98 -0.36 6.71 6.76
CA LEU A 98 -0.92 6.44 8.09
C LEU A 98 0.06 6.89 9.17
N THR A 99 -0.41 7.71 10.10
CA THR A 99 0.35 8.12 11.28
C THR A 99 -0.27 7.54 12.54
N LEU A 100 0.51 6.78 13.30
CA LEU A 100 0.19 6.27 14.63
C LEU A 100 0.85 7.17 15.67
N SER A 101 0.05 8.00 16.34
CA SER A 101 0.51 8.91 17.39
C SER A 101 0.44 8.23 18.75
N LEU A 102 1.59 7.99 19.37
CA LEU A 102 1.69 7.33 20.66
C LEU A 102 1.41 8.33 21.78
N ARG A 103 0.59 7.95 22.77
CA ARG A 103 0.34 8.81 23.95
C ARG A 103 1.57 8.91 24.87
N GLN A 104 2.40 7.88 24.86
CA GLN A 104 3.65 7.79 25.59
C GLN A 104 4.75 7.24 24.67
N PRO A 105 6.00 7.69 24.80
CA PRO A 105 7.09 7.10 24.02
C PRO A 105 7.22 5.60 24.26
N LEU A 106 7.65 4.88 23.24
CA LEU A 106 7.99 3.47 23.37
C LEU A 106 9.17 3.28 24.35
N ARG A 107 9.14 2.17 25.08
CA ARG A 107 10.25 1.75 25.96
C ARG A 107 11.37 1.16 25.12
N ALA A 108 12.55 0.98 25.69
CA ALA A 108 13.63 0.29 25.01
C ALA A 108 13.22 -1.16 24.68
N GLY A 109 13.53 -1.61 23.46
CA GLY A 109 13.15 -2.92 22.95
C GLY A 109 12.98 -2.97 21.44
N SER A 110 12.74 -4.16 20.91
CA SER A 110 12.44 -4.39 19.50
C SER A 110 10.95 -4.37 19.27
N TYR A 111 10.53 -3.78 18.16
CA TYR A 111 9.12 -3.57 17.83
C TYR A 111 8.82 -3.94 16.39
N ASP A 112 7.62 -4.48 16.18
CA ASP A 112 6.98 -4.62 14.88
C ASP A 112 5.75 -3.71 14.79
N VAL A 113 5.63 -3.00 13.68
CA VAL A 113 4.42 -2.30 13.26
C VAL A 113 3.75 -3.15 12.19
N ARG A 114 2.79 -3.97 12.62
CA ARG A 114 2.07 -4.88 11.74
C ARG A 114 0.87 -4.16 11.15
N TRP A 115 0.60 -4.41 9.88
CA TRP A 115 -0.52 -3.82 9.17
C TRP A 115 -1.21 -4.86 8.30
N GLN A 116 -2.51 -4.64 8.08
CA GLN A 116 -3.32 -5.34 7.10
C GLN A 116 -4.27 -4.34 6.44
N ALA A 117 -4.50 -4.47 5.13
CA ALA A 117 -5.41 -3.61 4.39
C ALA A 117 -6.02 -4.38 3.20
N ALA A 118 -7.23 -4.03 2.78
CA ALA A 118 -7.74 -4.48 1.49
C ALA A 118 -7.27 -3.50 0.40
N GLY A 119 -6.66 -4.02 -0.66
CA GLY A 119 -6.32 -3.25 -1.86
C GLY A 119 -7.56 -2.91 -2.68
N ALA A 120 -7.40 -2.08 -3.71
CA ALA A 120 -8.50 -1.68 -4.59
C ALA A 120 -9.16 -2.86 -5.34
N ASP A 121 -8.44 -3.96 -5.52
CA ASP A 121 -8.88 -5.21 -6.13
C ASP A 121 -9.60 -6.16 -5.15
N GLY A 122 -9.72 -5.77 -3.88
CA GLY A 122 -10.36 -6.56 -2.83
C GLY A 122 -9.44 -7.56 -2.12
N HIS A 123 -8.20 -7.75 -2.56
CA HIS A 123 -7.28 -8.66 -1.88
C HIS A 123 -6.77 -8.04 -0.57
N ARG A 124 -6.76 -8.85 0.49
CA ARG A 124 -6.18 -8.45 1.77
C ARG A 124 -4.67 -8.65 1.74
N MET A 125 -3.95 -7.54 1.85
CA MET A 125 -2.51 -7.51 2.00
C MET A 125 -2.15 -7.33 3.47
N LYS A 126 -0.98 -7.83 3.87
CA LYS A 126 -0.42 -7.66 5.20
C LYS A 126 1.09 -7.47 5.12
N GLY A 127 1.66 -6.84 6.14
CA GLY A 127 3.10 -6.71 6.28
C GLY A 127 3.48 -6.22 7.67
N ALA A 128 4.78 -6.03 7.88
CA ALA A 128 5.33 -5.49 9.11
C ALA A 128 6.51 -4.56 8.80
N VAL A 129 6.68 -3.54 9.63
CA VAL A 129 7.91 -2.74 9.71
C VAL A 129 8.53 -2.94 11.08
N SER A 130 9.78 -3.38 11.13
CA SER A 130 10.49 -3.66 12.38
C SER A 130 11.50 -2.56 12.69
N PHE A 131 11.61 -2.15 13.96
CA PHE A 131 12.62 -1.19 14.41
C PHE A 131 12.97 -1.44 15.88
N THR A 132 14.08 -0.85 16.33
CA THR A 132 14.55 -0.94 17.72
C THR A 132 14.50 0.42 18.40
N VAL A 133 14.13 0.43 19.67
CA VAL A 133 14.21 1.59 20.55
C VAL A 133 15.33 1.37 21.56
N SER A 134 16.25 2.32 21.66
CA SER A 134 17.37 2.33 22.62
C SER A 134 17.49 3.68 23.29
#